data_AF-A0AAJ7U841-F1
#
_entry.id   AF-A0AAJ7U841-F1
#
_cell.length_a   1.000
_cell.length_b   1.000
_cell.length_c   1.000
_cell.angle_alpha   90.00
_cell.angle_beta   90.00
_cell.angle_gamma   90.00
#
_symmetry.space_group_name_H-M   'P 1'
#
loop_
_entity.id
_entity.type
_entity.pdbx_description
1 polymer ?
#
loop_
_entity_poly.entity_id
_entity_poly.type
_entity_poly.pdbx_seq_one_letter_code
_entity_poly.pdbx_strand_id
1 'polypeptide(L)'
;MERSLGWRLVAITACCCLLPPGVGAESRSYQEAFSEILRLSQLGLTQEEALVPDPRAESPKNVFPCQALAPSASPPTSVHSLRPSDIKVVAALGDSITAGFGMQSTGILTLLKEHRERAFSIGGWETFETAITLPNIVRAVGAAALVGSSQNSTKWRDNPIDRDAAGFNVAVTGSTAQDLLSQARLLTDLLQNDTRVDFQNDWKLLTLFIGGNDLCDSCKGGHSQEDYVGNITATIDYIKQHVPRVFMNLVQVMQVLPLRNVSKPGLLCNLNKIFCSCVLTPSSPAALEELEQLNKDYQRGLETLLASGRYDHNDSFTVTLQPCIRDTLPPTLPDGKVDGSFFAVDCFHFATKGHETFTSMLWNNMMEPEGAKTVLPELIHPPPQLVCPSEESPYLYTRQNSGTAAAASTTTKGSASSLHTVKTTASTTARATTKGSATSLHTVKTTASTTPRATTKGSASSLHTVKTTASTTPRATTKGSATSLHTVKTTASTTPRATTKGSATSLHTVKTTASTTPRATTKGSATSLHSTGLSAASLMLLPLVGLLRW
;
A
#
# COMPACT_ATOMS: atom_id res chain seq x y z
N MET A 1 15.83 38.61 -38.05
CA MET A 1 15.59 37.18 -37.75
C MET A 1 15.15 36.92 -36.30
N GLU A 2 15.30 37.86 -35.36
CA GLU A 2 14.92 37.66 -33.93
C GLU A 2 13.42 37.87 -33.62
N ARG A 3 12.65 38.54 -34.49
CA ARG A 3 11.21 38.78 -34.25
C ARG A 3 10.30 37.58 -34.56
N SER A 4 10.80 36.52 -35.22
CA SER A 4 9.99 35.33 -35.56
C SER A 4 10.00 34.24 -34.47
N LEU A 5 10.93 34.32 -33.52
CA LEU A 5 11.04 33.36 -32.41
C LEU A 5 10.04 33.67 -31.29
N GLY A 6 9.76 34.95 -31.04
CA GLY A 6 8.81 35.40 -30.02
C GLY A 6 7.36 34.99 -30.29
N TRP A 7 6.94 34.95 -31.56
CA TRP A 7 5.59 34.50 -31.94
C TRP A 7 5.41 32.99 -31.85
N ARG A 8 6.48 32.20 -32.03
CA ARG A 8 6.43 30.74 -31.87
C ARG A 8 6.35 30.33 -30.40
N LEU A 9 6.99 31.07 -29.49
CA LEU A 9 6.86 30.83 -28.04
C LEU A 9 5.43 31.09 -27.54
N VAL A 10 4.81 32.19 -27.97
CA VAL A 10 3.44 32.56 -27.56
C VAL A 10 2.39 31.60 -28.16
N ALA A 11 2.61 31.10 -29.38
CA ALA A 11 1.71 30.13 -30.01
C ALA A 11 1.73 28.75 -29.32
N ILE A 12 2.87 28.30 -28.79
CA ILE A 12 2.97 27.01 -28.07
C ILE A 12 2.30 27.11 -26.69
N THR A 13 2.44 28.22 -25.98
CA THR A 13 1.75 28.43 -24.69
C THR A 13 0.23 28.59 -24.90
N ALA A 14 -0.21 29.24 -25.98
CA ALA A 14 -1.63 29.40 -26.29
C ALA A 14 -2.31 28.08 -26.74
N CYS A 15 -1.55 27.15 -27.34
CA CYS A 15 -2.09 25.85 -27.75
C CYS A 15 -2.33 24.90 -26.56
N CYS A 16 -1.66 25.10 -25.42
CA CYS A 16 -1.90 24.34 -24.19
C CYS A 16 -3.24 24.69 -23.51
N CYS A 17 -3.86 25.82 -23.84
CA CYS A 17 -5.14 26.26 -23.27
C CYS A 17 -6.37 25.91 -24.12
N LEU A 18 -6.19 25.23 -25.26
CA LEU A 18 -7.25 24.91 -26.22
C LEU A 18 -7.41 23.41 -26.45
N LEU A 19 -7.09 22.58 -25.45
CA LEU A 19 -7.51 21.18 -25.47
C LEU A 19 -8.99 21.11 -25.06
N PRO A 20 -9.85 20.44 -25.85
CA PRO A 20 -11.26 20.29 -25.51
C PRO A 20 -11.41 19.54 -24.17
N PRO A 21 -12.49 19.79 -23.41
CA PRO A 21 -12.73 19.11 -22.15
C PRO A 21 -13.09 17.65 -22.42
N GLY A 22 -12.14 16.74 -22.20
CA GLY A 22 -12.36 15.31 -22.38
C GLY A 22 -11.16 14.48 -21.94
N VAL A 23 -11.32 13.82 -20.78
CA VAL A 23 -10.43 12.86 -20.12
C VAL A 23 -9.25 13.47 -19.32
N GLY A 24 -9.44 13.55 -18.00
CA GLY A 24 -8.40 13.72 -16.96
C GLY A 24 -7.61 15.04 -17.00
N ALA A 25 -7.74 15.88 -15.97
CA ALA A 25 -6.87 17.05 -15.86
C ALA A 25 -5.51 16.58 -15.32
N GLU A 26 -4.49 16.51 -16.18
CA GLU A 26 -3.11 16.24 -15.74
C GLU A 26 -2.70 17.22 -14.63
N SER A 27 -1.91 16.75 -13.66
CA SER A 27 -1.41 17.59 -12.57
C SER A 27 -0.61 18.78 -13.11
N ARG A 28 -0.57 19.86 -12.32
CA ARG A 28 0.12 21.11 -12.73
C ARG A 28 1.60 20.85 -12.98
N SER A 29 2.23 20.01 -12.17
CA SER A 29 3.63 19.60 -12.35
C SER A 29 3.89 18.93 -13.69
N TYR A 30 2.97 18.10 -14.20
CA TYR A 30 3.16 17.44 -15.49
C TYR A 30 2.97 18.39 -16.67
N GLN A 31 2.06 19.35 -16.55
CA GLN A 31 1.92 20.42 -17.55
C GLN A 31 3.19 21.26 -17.66
N GLU A 32 3.81 21.59 -16.52
CA GLU A 32 5.11 22.28 -16.45
C GLU A 32 6.23 21.40 -17.03
N ALA A 33 6.30 20.13 -16.64
CA ALA A 33 7.33 19.20 -17.09
C ALA A 33 7.28 18.98 -18.60
N PHE A 34 6.09 18.91 -19.20
CA PHE A 34 5.95 18.79 -20.65
C PHE A 34 6.62 19.95 -21.38
N SER A 35 6.39 21.18 -20.89
CA SER A 35 6.97 22.39 -21.48
C SER A 35 8.49 22.39 -21.41
N GLU A 36 9.06 21.96 -20.27
CA GLU A 36 10.51 21.83 -20.12
C GLU A 36 11.08 20.71 -20.98
N ILE A 37 10.41 19.56 -21.07
CA ILE A 37 10.83 18.46 -21.94
C ILE A 37 10.89 18.91 -23.41
N LEU A 38 9.87 19.63 -23.88
CA LEU A 38 9.88 20.21 -25.22
C LEU A 38 11.05 21.19 -25.40
N ARG A 39 11.31 22.07 -24.42
CA ARG A 39 12.45 23.00 -24.46
C ARG A 39 13.78 22.24 -24.57
N LEU A 40 13.99 21.23 -23.74
CA LEU A 40 15.22 20.42 -23.75
C LEU A 40 15.38 19.64 -25.06
N SER A 41 14.28 19.13 -25.63
CA SER A 41 14.30 18.45 -26.93
C SER A 41 14.71 19.39 -28.08
N GLN A 42 14.27 20.66 -28.04
CA GLN A 42 14.60 21.68 -29.05
C GLN A 42 16.03 22.19 -28.95
N LEU A 43 16.64 22.14 -27.75
CA LEU A 43 18.03 22.55 -27.52
C LEU A 43 19.07 21.56 -28.08
N GLY A 44 18.65 20.57 -28.87
CA GLY A 44 19.58 19.60 -29.44
C GLY A 44 20.24 18.72 -28.38
N LEU A 45 19.64 18.58 -27.19
CA LEU A 45 19.93 17.48 -26.28
C LEU A 45 19.31 16.18 -26.83
N THR A 46 19.53 15.93 -28.12
CA THR A 46 19.60 14.60 -28.70
C THR A 46 20.94 14.05 -28.23
N GLN A 47 20.99 13.51 -27.02
CA GLN A 47 21.97 12.45 -26.83
C GLN A 47 21.45 11.33 -27.72
N GLU A 48 21.99 11.33 -28.95
CA GLU A 48 21.73 10.34 -29.97
C GLU A 48 22.04 8.98 -29.36
N GLU A 49 21.17 8.05 -29.69
CA GLU A 49 21.27 6.65 -29.39
C GLU A 49 22.73 6.19 -29.54
N ALA A 50 23.39 5.92 -28.42
CA ALA A 50 23.82 4.54 -28.35
C ALA A 50 22.50 3.78 -28.51
N LEU A 51 22.34 3.07 -29.62
CA LEU A 51 21.61 1.82 -29.60
C LEU A 51 22.21 1.11 -28.39
N VAL A 52 21.62 1.30 -27.22
CA VAL A 52 21.77 0.34 -26.14
C VAL A 52 21.20 -0.86 -26.86
N PRO A 53 22.03 -1.86 -27.21
CA PRO A 53 21.52 -3.04 -27.85
C PRO A 53 20.33 -3.44 -27.01
N ASP A 54 19.20 -3.49 -27.68
CA ASP A 54 18.00 -4.08 -27.14
C ASP A 54 18.43 -5.27 -26.29
N PRO A 55 18.21 -5.25 -24.96
CA PRO A 55 18.79 -6.26 -24.07
C PRO A 55 18.28 -7.69 -24.35
N ARG A 56 17.51 -7.86 -25.45
CA ARG A 56 17.27 -9.11 -26.18
C ARG A 56 18.55 -9.88 -26.56
N ALA A 57 19.75 -9.33 -26.42
CA ALA A 57 20.98 -10.11 -26.42
C ALA A 57 21.38 -10.52 -24.97
N GLU A 58 20.95 -11.71 -24.56
CA GLU A 58 21.51 -12.48 -23.42
C GLU A 58 21.18 -12.02 -21.98
N SER A 59 20.08 -11.31 -21.76
CA SER A 59 19.50 -11.32 -20.40
C SER A 59 19.04 -12.74 -20.07
N PRO A 60 19.45 -13.37 -18.96
CA PRO A 60 18.95 -14.69 -18.59
C PRO A 60 17.43 -14.64 -18.52
N LYS A 61 16.74 -15.52 -19.26
CA LYS A 61 15.28 -15.63 -19.17
C LYS A 61 14.89 -15.94 -17.73
N ASN A 62 13.84 -15.28 -17.25
CA ASN A 62 13.27 -15.63 -15.96
C ASN A 62 12.72 -17.05 -16.01
N VAL A 63 12.87 -17.82 -14.93
CA VAL A 63 12.25 -19.14 -14.82
C VAL A 63 11.03 -18.99 -13.94
N PHE A 64 9.85 -19.30 -14.49
CA PHE A 64 8.62 -19.26 -13.71
C PHE A 64 8.68 -20.33 -12.60
N PRO A 65 8.59 -19.95 -11.31
CA PRO A 65 8.91 -20.86 -10.20
C PRO A 65 7.72 -21.73 -9.78
N CYS A 66 6.51 -21.45 -10.26
CA CYS A 66 5.29 -22.09 -9.80
C CYS A 66 4.81 -23.18 -10.74
N GLN A 67 4.15 -24.19 -10.16
CA GLN A 67 3.35 -25.13 -10.94
C GLN A 67 2.07 -24.42 -11.39
N ALA A 68 1.60 -24.76 -12.59
CA ALA A 68 0.32 -24.27 -13.07
C ALA A 68 -0.81 -24.83 -12.19
N LEU A 69 -1.74 -23.97 -11.80
CA LEU A 69 -2.96 -24.30 -11.10
C LEU A 69 -4.12 -24.28 -12.10
N ALA A 70 -4.87 -25.37 -12.20
CA ALA A 70 -6.02 -25.41 -13.10
C ALA A 70 -7.11 -24.41 -12.65
N PRO A 71 -7.85 -23.81 -13.60
CA PRO A 71 -9.09 -23.09 -13.28
C PRO A 71 -10.05 -23.96 -12.46
N SER A 72 -10.96 -23.31 -11.74
CA SER A 72 -12.04 -23.98 -11.02
C SER A 72 -12.90 -24.80 -11.98
N ALA A 73 -13.42 -25.94 -11.53
CA ALA A 73 -14.24 -26.85 -12.35
C ALA A 73 -15.50 -26.19 -12.94
N SER A 74 -15.97 -25.13 -12.30
CA SER A 74 -17.04 -24.24 -12.77
C SER A 74 -16.67 -22.79 -12.42
N PRO A 75 -17.09 -21.79 -13.21
CA PRO A 75 -16.83 -20.39 -12.89
C PRO A 75 -17.29 -20.06 -11.47
N PRO A 76 -16.40 -19.55 -10.58
CA PRO A 76 -16.77 -19.30 -9.19
C PRO A 76 -17.86 -18.24 -9.11
N THR A 77 -18.80 -18.42 -8.19
CA THR A 77 -19.88 -17.46 -7.94
C THR A 77 -19.50 -16.42 -6.89
N SER A 78 -18.44 -16.68 -6.10
CA SER A 78 -17.91 -15.78 -5.09
C SER A 78 -16.45 -15.44 -5.36
N VAL A 79 -16.14 -14.15 -5.24
CA VAL A 79 -14.79 -13.58 -5.31
C VAL A 79 -13.87 -14.14 -4.23
N HIS A 80 -14.45 -14.66 -3.13
CA HIS A 80 -13.72 -15.26 -2.02
C HIS A 80 -13.25 -16.70 -2.30
N SER A 81 -13.67 -17.28 -3.43
CA SER A 81 -13.24 -18.59 -3.93
C SER A 81 -12.62 -18.49 -5.32
N LEU A 82 -12.08 -17.32 -5.66
CA LEU A 82 -11.51 -17.03 -6.96
C LEU A 82 -10.06 -17.52 -7.04
N ARG A 83 -9.76 -18.47 -7.92
CA ARG A 83 -8.38 -18.87 -8.23
C ARG A 83 -7.76 -17.85 -9.20
N PRO A 84 -6.43 -17.63 -9.20
CA PRO A 84 -5.80 -16.81 -10.24
C PRO A 84 -6.14 -17.26 -11.67
N SER A 85 -6.28 -18.57 -11.88
CA SER A 85 -6.61 -19.16 -13.18
C SER A 85 -8.08 -18.98 -13.62
N ASP A 86 -8.95 -18.50 -12.72
CA ASP A 86 -10.34 -18.15 -13.03
C ASP A 86 -10.47 -16.74 -13.64
N ILE A 87 -9.44 -15.91 -13.51
CA ILE A 87 -9.42 -14.55 -14.07
C ILE A 87 -9.45 -14.61 -15.60
N LYS A 88 -10.34 -13.82 -16.20
CA LYS A 88 -10.46 -13.68 -17.66
C LYS A 88 -10.02 -12.32 -18.16
N VAL A 89 -10.19 -11.29 -17.34
CA VAL A 89 -9.88 -9.90 -17.71
C VAL A 89 -8.93 -9.29 -16.70
N VAL A 90 -7.92 -8.57 -17.19
CA VAL A 90 -7.11 -7.63 -16.40
C VAL A 90 -7.37 -6.21 -16.85
N ALA A 91 -7.41 -5.27 -15.91
CA ALA A 91 -7.55 -3.85 -16.17
C ALA A 91 -6.80 -3.02 -15.14
N ALA A 92 -6.47 -1.76 -15.48
CA ALA A 92 -5.76 -0.88 -14.57
C ALA A 92 -6.20 0.59 -14.65
N LEU A 93 -6.35 1.21 -13.48
CA LEU A 93 -6.52 2.65 -13.27
C LEU A 93 -5.28 3.21 -12.56
N GLY A 94 -4.89 4.44 -12.87
CA GLY A 94 -3.79 5.07 -12.17
C GLY A 94 -3.11 6.21 -12.91
N ASP A 95 -1.84 6.40 -12.60
CA ASP A 95 -0.99 7.45 -13.15
C ASP A 95 0.10 6.94 -14.09
N SER A 96 1.20 7.69 -14.18
CA SER A 96 2.36 7.45 -15.01
C SER A 96 3.12 6.15 -14.67
N ILE A 97 3.11 5.70 -13.42
CA ILE A 97 3.70 4.40 -13.06
C ILE A 97 2.85 3.28 -13.65
N THR A 98 1.52 3.38 -13.55
CA THR A 98 0.62 2.39 -14.17
C THR A 98 0.68 2.43 -15.70
N ALA A 99 1.03 3.57 -16.30
CA ALA A 99 1.30 3.70 -17.74
C ALA A 99 2.71 3.24 -18.17
N GLY A 100 3.64 2.99 -17.24
CA GLY A 100 5.03 2.64 -17.55
C GLY A 100 5.82 3.79 -18.19
N PHE A 101 5.52 5.04 -17.82
CA PHE A 101 6.17 6.23 -18.35
C PHE A 101 7.69 6.19 -18.14
N GLY A 102 8.46 6.36 -19.21
CA GLY A 102 9.91 6.46 -19.13
C GLY A 102 10.65 5.20 -18.69
N MET A 103 9.98 4.06 -18.56
CA MET A 103 10.53 2.83 -17.94
C MET A 103 11.87 2.37 -18.54
N GLN A 104 12.03 2.47 -19.85
CA GLN A 104 13.26 2.07 -20.56
C GLN A 104 13.96 3.28 -21.20
N SER A 105 13.72 4.47 -20.64
CA SER A 105 14.31 5.69 -21.17
C SER A 105 15.83 5.69 -21.02
N THR A 106 16.50 6.20 -22.05
CA THR A 106 17.94 6.52 -22.04
C THR A 106 18.18 8.00 -22.37
N GLY A 107 17.15 8.69 -22.87
CA GLY A 107 17.16 10.11 -23.20
C GLY A 107 15.77 10.74 -23.25
N ILE A 108 15.72 12.02 -23.63
CA ILE A 108 14.52 12.85 -23.58
C ILE A 108 13.37 12.35 -24.46
N LEU A 109 13.68 11.85 -25.67
CA LEU A 109 12.66 11.34 -26.59
C LEU A 109 12.06 10.01 -26.09
N THR A 110 12.92 9.12 -25.58
CA THR A 110 12.48 7.85 -24.99
C THR A 110 11.75 8.03 -23.66
N LEU A 111 11.94 9.16 -22.97
CA LEU A 111 11.23 9.49 -21.74
C LEU A 111 9.73 9.72 -22.00
N LEU A 112 9.39 10.30 -23.15
CA LEU A 112 8.00 10.55 -23.56
C LEU A 112 7.22 9.28 -23.94
N LYS A 113 7.87 8.11 -23.86
CA LYS A 113 7.27 6.82 -24.17
C LYS A 113 6.66 6.18 -22.91
N GLU A 114 5.45 5.67 -23.05
CA GLU A 114 4.75 4.91 -22.01
C GLU A 114 4.84 3.42 -22.32
N HIS A 115 5.68 2.70 -21.59
CA HIS A 115 5.90 1.26 -21.74
C HIS A 115 4.80 0.44 -21.07
N ARG A 116 3.55 0.67 -21.50
CA ARG A 116 2.36 0.01 -20.95
C ARG A 116 2.46 -1.50 -21.02
N GLU A 117 3.07 -2.03 -22.09
CA GLU A 117 3.31 -3.45 -22.34
C GLU A 117 4.19 -4.14 -21.28
N ARG A 118 4.97 -3.36 -20.53
CA ARG A 118 5.85 -3.84 -19.45
C ARG A 118 5.46 -3.28 -18.07
N ALA A 119 4.37 -2.51 -17.99
CA ALA A 119 3.92 -1.93 -16.73
C ALA A 119 3.52 -3.01 -15.71
N PHE A 120 3.90 -2.81 -14.45
CA PHE A 120 3.83 -3.81 -13.38
C PHE A 120 2.45 -4.49 -13.25
N SER A 121 1.38 -3.72 -13.38
CA SER A 121 0.01 -4.16 -13.09
C SER A 121 -0.76 -4.71 -14.28
N ILE A 122 -0.34 -4.42 -15.52
CA ILE A 122 -1.18 -4.63 -16.72
C ILE A 122 -0.40 -4.94 -18.00
N GLY A 123 0.93 -4.92 -17.98
CA GLY A 123 1.76 -5.26 -19.14
C GLY A 123 1.60 -6.71 -19.56
N GLY A 124 1.46 -6.95 -20.87
CA GLY A 124 1.29 -8.27 -21.46
C GLY A 124 2.35 -8.61 -22.50
N TRP A 125 3.49 -7.92 -22.52
CA TRP A 125 4.57 -8.22 -23.44
C TRP A 125 5.05 -9.66 -23.29
N GLU A 126 4.94 -10.43 -24.37
CA GLU A 126 5.38 -11.83 -24.47
C GLU A 126 4.94 -12.71 -23.28
N THR A 127 5.87 -13.10 -22.40
CA THR A 127 5.65 -14.05 -21.31
C THR A 127 6.45 -13.69 -20.05
N PHE A 128 6.25 -14.43 -18.96
CA PHE A 128 6.96 -14.21 -17.70
C PHE A 128 8.49 -14.28 -17.86
N GLU A 129 8.97 -15.14 -18.75
CA GLU A 129 10.39 -15.36 -19.06
C GLU A 129 11.09 -14.08 -19.54
N THR A 130 10.35 -13.12 -20.12
CA THR A 130 10.91 -11.90 -20.73
C THR A 130 10.36 -10.59 -20.15
N ALA A 131 9.24 -10.64 -19.43
CA ALA A 131 8.69 -9.52 -18.68
C ALA A 131 7.93 -10.01 -17.44
N ILE A 132 8.43 -9.66 -16.25
CA ILE A 132 7.74 -9.91 -14.99
C ILE A 132 6.66 -8.84 -14.82
N THR A 133 5.43 -9.17 -15.23
CA THR A 133 4.23 -8.35 -15.08
C THR A 133 3.10 -9.17 -14.47
N LEU A 134 2.14 -8.51 -13.83
CA LEU A 134 1.02 -9.20 -13.19
C LEU A 134 0.22 -10.08 -14.19
N PRO A 135 -0.12 -9.62 -15.41
CA PRO A 135 -0.78 -10.49 -16.40
C PRO A 135 0.05 -11.69 -16.82
N ASN A 136 1.37 -11.55 -16.95
CA ASN A 136 2.24 -12.67 -17.33
C ASN A 136 2.35 -13.71 -16.22
N ILE A 137 2.38 -13.28 -14.95
CA ILE A 137 2.28 -14.21 -13.81
C ILE A 137 0.93 -14.93 -13.82
N VAL A 138 -0.18 -14.20 -13.97
CA VAL A 138 -1.54 -14.78 -13.98
C VAL A 138 -1.71 -15.79 -15.13
N ARG A 139 -1.18 -15.50 -16.32
CA ARG A 139 -1.13 -16.44 -17.45
C ARG A 139 -0.31 -17.68 -17.11
N ALA A 140 0.90 -17.51 -16.59
CA ALA A 140 1.81 -18.60 -16.25
C ALA A 140 1.25 -19.52 -15.16
N VAL A 141 0.46 -18.99 -14.21
CA VAL A 141 -0.27 -19.79 -13.23
C VAL A 141 -1.38 -20.62 -13.87
N GLY A 142 -2.02 -20.17 -14.95
CA GLY A 142 -3.02 -20.97 -15.66
C GLY A 142 -4.14 -20.21 -16.38
N ALA A 143 -4.18 -18.87 -16.28
CA ALA A 143 -5.17 -18.05 -16.99
C ALA A 143 -4.77 -17.79 -18.46
N ALA A 144 -4.70 -18.83 -19.30
CA ALA A 144 -4.12 -18.72 -20.64
C ALA A 144 -4.88 -17.76 -21.59
N ALA A 145 -6.19 -17.56 -21.42
CA ALA A 145 -7.03 -16.73 -22.29
C ALA A 145 -7.27 -15.30 -21.73
N LEU A 146 -6.31 -14.77 -21.00
CA LEU A 146 -6.42 -13.46 -20.35
C LEU A 146 -6.48 -12.31 -21.36
N VAL A 147 -7.54 -11.50 -21.30
CA VAL A 147 -7.73 -10.29 -22.13
C VAL A 147 -7.49 -9.00 -21.34
N GLY A 148 -7.25 -7.91 -22.05
CA GLY A 148 -7.13 -6.57 -21.48
C GLY A 148 -5.70 -6.09 -21.16
N SER A 149 -4.70 -6.98 -21.15
CA SER A 149 -3.31 -6.56 -20.93
C SER A 149 -2.79 -5.69 -22.07
N SER A 150 -1.96 -4.70 -21.76
CA SER A 150 -1.30 -3.84 -22.75
C SER A 150 -0.29 -4.65 -23.55
N GLN A 151 -0.36 -4.56 -24.89
CA GLN A 151 0.49 -5.32 -25.80
C GLN A 151 1.65 -4.50 -26.35
N ASN A 152 1.47 -3.18 -26.44
CA ASN A 152 2.47 -2.27 -26.97
C ASN A 152 2.58 -1.00 -26.13
N SER A 153 3.67 -0.29 -26.36
CA SER A 153 3.90 1.03 -25.78
C SER A 153 3.04 2.09 -26.45
N THR A 154 2.67 3.12 -25.70
CA THR A 154 2.03 4.34 -26.22
C THR A 154 2.97 5.54 -26.04
N LYS A 155 2.54 6.72 -26.48
CA LYS A 155 3.24 7.98 -26.19
C LYS A 155 2.44 8.79 -25.18
N TRP A 156 3.17 9.51 -24.33
CA TRP A 156 2.54 10.46 -23.43
C TRP A 156 1.80 11.54 -24.23
N ARG A 157 0.56 11.83 -23.80
CA ARG A 157 -0.40 12.73 -24.46
C ARG A 157 -0.88 12.27 -25.85
N ASP A 158 -0.78 10.97 -26.16
CA ASP A 158 -1.63 10.41 -27.22
C ASP A 158 -3.10 10.61 -26.83
N ASN A 159 -3.86 11.35 -27.65
CA ASN A 159 -5.29 11.60 -27.43
C ASN A 159 -6.08 11.44 -28.75
N PRO A 160 -6.96 10.44 -28.86
CA PRO A 160 -7.17 9.37 -27.89
C PRO A 160 -5.94 8.46 -27.78
N ILE A 161 -5.68 7.89 -26.60
CA ILE A 161 -4.60 6.91 -26.42
C ILE A 161 -4.91 5.69 -27.29
N ASP A 162 -3.93 5.19 -28.04
CA ASP A 162 -4.05 3.95 -28.82
C ASP A 162 -4.50 2.78 -27.93
N ARG A 163 -5.74 2.33 -28.17
CA ARG A 163 -6.39 1.28 -27.37
C ARG A 163 -5.95 -0.12 -27.78
N ASP A 164 -5.53 -0.32 -29.02
CA ASP A 164 -4.99 -1.60 -29.48
C ASP A 164 -3.64 -1.86 -28.81
N ALA A 165 -2.86 -0.81 -28.58
CA ALA A 165 -1.63 -0.87 -27.79
C ALA A 165 -1.90 -1.00 -26.28
N ALA A 166 -2.73 -0.13 -25.72
CA ALA A 166 -2.90 0.00 -24.28
C ALA A 166 -3.81 -1.06 -23.64
N GLY A 167 -4.72 -1.68 -24.39
CA GLY A 167 -5.74 -2.56 -23.82
C GLY A 167 -6.61 -1.82 -22.79
N PHE A 168 -6.87 -2.47 -21.65
CA PHE A 168 -7.64 -1.91 -20.53
C PHE A 168 -6.76 -1.16 -19.50
N ASN A 169 -5.55 -0.75 -19.91
CA ASN A 169 -4.80 0.24 -19.18
C ASN A 169 -5.33 1.64 -19.53
N VAL A 170 -6.16 2.19 -18.65
CA VAL A 170 -6.74 3.54 -18.78
C VAL A 170 -6.04 4.56 -17.86
N ALA A 171 -4.89 4.19 -17.30
CA ALA A 171 -4.07 5.10 -16.52
C ALA A 171 -3.54 6.25 -17.38
N VAL A 172 -3.48 7.44 -16.80
CA VAL A 172 -3.07 8.67 -17.48
C VAL A 172 -1.89 9.28 -16.74
N THR A 173 -0.79 9.48 -17.47
CA THR A 173 0.42 10.13 -16.93
C THR A 173 0.07 11.49 -16.35
N GLY A 174 0.51 11.74 -15.12
CA GLY A 174 0.19 12.98 -14.38
C GLY A 174 -1.18 13.02 -13.70
N SER A 175 -2.02 11.98 -13.78
CA SER A 175 -3.29 11.97 -13.05
C SER A 175 -3.11 11.97 -11.53
N THR A 176 -4.06 12.59 -10.84
CA THR A 176 -4.22 12.52 -9.38
C THR A 176 -5.49 11.75 -9.02
N ALA A 177 -5.78 11.58 -7.73
CA ALA A 177 -6.98 10.84 -7.30
C ALA A 177 -8.29 11.41 -7.89
N GLN A 178 -8.36 12.73 -8.12
CA GLN A 178 -9.56 13.40 -8.68
C GLN A 178 -9.93 12.90 -10.08
N ASP A 179 -8.97 12.40 -10.86
CA ASP A 179 -9.18 11.98 -12.24
C ASP A 179 -9.72 10.54 -12.36
N LEU A 180 -9.61 9.74 -11.30
CA LEU A 180 -9.89 8.31 -11.29
C LEU A 180 -11.32 7.97 -11.74
N LEU A 181 -12.31 8.79 -11.37
CA LEU A 181 -13.70 8.55 -11.76
C LEU A 181 -13.89 8.62 -13.28
N SER A 182 -13.14 9.49 -13.96
CA SER A 182 -13.16 9.57 -15.43
C SER A 182 -12.53 8.34 -16.07
N GLN A 183 -11.41 7.85 -15.51
CA GLN A 183 -10.78 6.60 -15.96
C GLN A 183 -11.70 5.39 -15.72
N ALA A 184 -12.41 5.34 -14.59
CA ALA A 184 -13.36 4.28 -14.28
C ALA A 184 -14.56 4.26 -15.25
N ARG A 185 -15.09 5.42 -15.63
CA ARG A 185 -16.14 5.52 -16.66
C ARG A 185 -15.66 4.99 -18.00
N LEU A 186 -14.49 5.45 -18.46
CA LEU A 186 -13.88 4.96 -19.70
C LEU A 186 -13.66 3.44 -19.66
N LEU A 187 -13.14 2.90 -18.55
CA LEU A 187 -12.94 1.46 -18.40
C LEU A 187 -14.27 0.70 -18.48
N THR A 188 -15.33 1.17 -17.83
CA THR A 188 -16.66 0.55 -17.92
C THR A 188 -17.14 0.49 -19.38
N ASP A 189 -17.01 1.60 -20.12
CA ASP A 189 -17.41 1.67 -21.52
C ASP A 189 -16.59 0.70 -22.38
N LEU A 190 -15.27 0.61 -22.16
CA LEU A 190 -14.40 -0.34 -22.87
C LEU A 190 -14.79 -1.79 -22.58
N LEU A 191 -15.03 -2.13 -21.31
CA LEU A 191 -15.41 -3.50 -20.91
C LEU A 191 -16.77 -3.91 -21.47
N GLN A 192 -17.72 -3.00 -21.57
CA GLN A 192 -19.06 -3.29 -22.11
C GLN A 192 -19.06 -3.49 -23.62
N ASN A 193 -18.14 -2.83 -24.34
CA ASN A 193 -18.10 -2.82 -25.80
C ASN A 193 -17.07 -3.80 -26.39
N ASP A 194 -16.20 -4.42 -25.59
CA ASP A 194 -15.22 -5.39 -26.07
C ASP A 194 -15.84 -6.78 -26.23
N THR A 195 -15.92 -7.27 -27.47
CA THR A 195 -16.52 -8.57 -27.79
C THR A 195 -15.75 -9.78 -27.24
N ARG A 196 -14.53 -9.57 -26.72
CA ARG A 196 -13.73 -10.63 -26.09
C ARG A 196 -14.05 -10.80 -24.61
N VAL A 197 -14.86 -9.90 -24.03
CA VAL A 197 -15.24 -9.88 -22.62
C VAL A 197 -16.70 -10.28 -22.49
N ASP A 198 -16.98 -11.37 -21.77
CA ASP A 198 -18.33 -11.57 -21.21
C ASP A 198 -18.49 -10.61 -20.03
N PHE A 199 -19.02 -9.42 -20.32
CA PHE A 199 -19.12 -8.35 -19.34
C PHE A 199 -19.81 -8.78 -18.04
N GLN A 200 -20.82 -9.66 -18.12
CA GLN A 200 -21.58 -10.09 -16.95
C GLN A 200 -20.90 -11.22 -16.17
N ASN A 201 -20.25 -12.15 -16.88
CA ASN A 201 -19.80 -13.41 -16.27
C ASN A 201 -18.29 -13.54 -16.06
N ASP A 202 -17.48 -12.79 -16.79
CA ASP A 202 -16.03 -12.88 -16.65
C ASP A 202 -15.54 -12.25 -15.35
N TRP A 203 -14.63 -12.93 -14.66
CA TRP A 203 -13.93 -12.36 -13.51
C TRP A 203 -12.85 -11.39 -13.96
N LYS A 204 -12.89 -10.19 -13.38
CA LYS A 204 -12.01 -9.06 -13.71
C LYS A 204 -11.07 -8.79 -12.55
N LEU A 205 -9.76 -8.83 -12.81
CA LEU A 205 -8.72 -8.39 -11.90
C LEU A 205 -8.38 -6.93 -12.22
N LEU A 206 -8.81 -6.01 -11.36
CA LEU A 206 -8.61 -4.57 -11.55
C LEU A 206 -7.57 -4.03 -10.58
N THR A 207 -6.50 -3.42 -11.08
CA THR A 207 -5.49 -2.78 -10.23
C THR A 207 -5.62 -1.26 -10.27
N LEU A 208 -5.75 -0.64 -9.10
CA LEU A 208 -5.78 0.81 -8.90
C LEU A 208 -4.54 1.23 -8.11
N PHE A 209 -3.71 2.08 -8.71
CA PHE A 209 -2.55 2.69 -8.06
C PHE A 209 -2.44 4.18 -8.43
N ILE A 210 -2.45 5.04 -7.43
CA ILE A 210 -2.55 6.50 -7.56
C ILE A 210 -2.03 7.17 -6.28
N GLY A 211 -1.79 8.49 -6.32
CA GLY A 211 -1.49 9.30 -5.14
C GLY A 211 -0.08 9.88 -5.11
N GLY A 212 0.82 9.41 -5.97
CA GLY A 212 2.16 10.00 -6.09
C GLY A 212 2.08 11.46 -6.51
N ASN A 213 1.29 11.75 -7.55
CA ASN A 213 1.10 13.09 -8.07
C ASN A 213 0.35 14.01 -7.08
N ASP A 214 -0.63 13.47 -6.34
CA ASP A 214 -1.31 14.22 -5.26
C ASP A 214 -0.31 14.73 -4.21
N LEU A 215 0.63 13.87 -3.79
CA LEU A 215 1.68 14.25 -2.83
C LEU A 215 2.70 15.21 -3.45
N CYS A 216 3.09 14.97 -4.69
CA CYS A 216 4.03 15.80 -5.45
C CYS A 216 3.51 17.21 -5.76
N ASP A 217 2.19 17.40 -5.81
CA ASP A 217 1.51 18.68 -6.04
C ASP A 217 0.87 19.27 -4.77
N SER A 218 0.96 18.58 -3.62
CA SER A 218 0.26 18.96 -2.38
C SER A 218 0.49 20.42 -1.93
N CYS A 219 1.70 20.93 -2.06
CA CYS A 219 2.06 22.31 -1.74
C CYS A 219 1.49 23.36 -2.74
N LYS A 220 0.88 22.93 -3.85
CA LYS A 220 0.18 23.76 -4.84
C LYS A 220 -1.32 23.92 -4.51
N GLY A 221 -1.77 23.34 -3.39
CA GLY A 221 -3.15 23.40 -2.89
C GLY A 221 -4.09 22.40 -3.56
N GLY A 222 -5.20 22.07 -2.87
CA GLY A 222 -6.23 21.16 -3.40
C GLY A 222 -5.94 19.66 -3.16
N HIS A 223 -5.09 19.33 -2.19
CA HIS A 223 -4.76 17.95 -1.85
C HIS A 223 -4.85 17.73 -0.33
N SER A 224 -5.91 17.04 0.12
CA SER A 224 -6.12 16.65 1.51
C SER A 224 -6.30 15.13 1.63
N GLN A 225 -6.25 14.59 2.85
CA GLN A 225 -6.57 13.18 3.09
C GLN A 225 -8.02 12.88 2.67
N GLU A 226 -8.94 13.79 2.98
CA GLU A 226 -10.36 13.69 2.69
C GLU A 226 -10.63 13.63 1.18
N ASP A 227 -9.98 14.51 0.41
CA ASP A 227 -10.12 14.53 -1.06
C ASP A 227 -9.54 13.24 -1.66
N TYR A 228 -8.35 12.82 -1.23
CA TYR A 228 -7.71 11.61 -1.73
C TYR A 228 -8.54 10.35 -1.47
N VAL A 229 -8.95 10.13 -0.22
CA VAL A 229 -9.77 8.97 0.15
C VAL A 229 -11.17 9.07 -0.46
N GLY A 230 -11.75 10.27 -0.52
CA GLY A 230 -13.07 10.53 -1.08
C GLY A 230 -13.13 10.20 -2.57
N ASN A 231 -12.16 10.67 -3.36
CA ASN A 231 -12.11 10.40 -4.80
C ASN A 231 -11.87 8.91 -5.12
N ILE A 232 -10.99 8.24 -4.36
CA ILE A 232 -10.80 6.79 -4.47
C ILE A 232 -12.10 6.06 -4.11
N THR A 233 -12.76 6.44 -3.01
CA THR A 233 -14.03 5.83 -2.58
C THR A 233 -15.10 5.96 -3.66
N ALA A 234 -15.29 7.16 -4.21
CA ALA A 234 -16.26 7.41 -5.29
C ALA A 234 -15.98 6.57 -6.54
N THR A 235 -14.70 6.40 -6.89
CA THR A 235 -14.28 5.56 -8.02
C THR A 235 -14.59 4.08 -7.78
N ILE A 236 -14.26 3.57 -6.59
CA ILE A 236 -14.52 2.18 -6.21
C ILE A 236 -16.02 1.91 -6.19
N ASP A 237 -16.82 2.80 -5.59
CA ASP A 237 -18.28 2.68 -5.55
C ASP A 237 -18.88 2.68 -6.97
N TYR A 238 -18.37 3.53 -7.86
CA TYR A 238 -18.81 3.55 -9.26
C TYR A 238 -18.54 2.21 -9.94
N ILE A 239 -17.33 1.65 -9.84
CA ILE A 239 -17.01 0.34 -10.41
C ILE A 239 -17.89 -0.75 -9.79
N LYS A 240 -18.05 -0.77 -8.46
CA LYS A 240 -18.92 -1.73 -7.76
C LYS A 240 -20.36 -1.71 -8.29
N GLN A 241 -20.88 -0.54 -8.63
CA GLN A 241 -22.23 -0.37 -9.13
C GLN A 241 -22.39 -0.77 -10.60
N HIS A 242 -21.36 -0.59 -11.43
CA HIS A 242 -21.49 -0.68 -12.89
C HIS A 242 -20.77 -1.88 -13.51
N VAL A 243 -19.78 -2.48 -12.82
CA VAL A 243 -18.96 -3.58 -13.35
C VAL A 243 -19.09 -4.80 -12.44
N PRO A 244 -19.70 -5.90 -12.91
CA PRO A 244 -19.88 -7.11 -12.11
C PRO A 244 -18.59 -7.96 -12.08
N ARG A 245 -18.47 -8.78 -11.04
CA ARG A 245 -17.40 -9.80 -10.87
C ARG A 245 -15.99 -9.20 -10.89
N VAL A 246 -15.72 -8.34 -9.91
CA VAL A 246 -14.43 -7.64 -9.81
C VAL A 246 -13.70 -8.03 -8.53
N PHE A 247 -12.46 -8.49 -8.70
CA PHE A 247 -11.45 -8.47 -7.64
C PHE A 247 -10.59 -7.22 -7.85
N MET A 248 -10.65 -6.27 -6.92
CA MET A 248 -9.88 -5.03 -7.02
C MET A 248 -8.66 -5.06 -6.10
N ASN A 249 -7.48 -4.88 -6.69
CA ASN A 249 -6.26 -4.49 -5.99
C ASN A 249 -6.27 -2.97 -5.78
N LEU A 250 -6.38 -2.52 -4.53
CA LEU A 250 -6.10 -1.14 -4.15
C LEU A 250 -4.67 -1.06 -3.63
N VAL A 251 -3.74 -0.62 -4.46
CA VAL A 251 -2.33 -0.54 -4.11
C VAL A 251 -2.08 0.73 -3.31
N GLN A 252 -1.47 0.59 -2.14
CA GLN A 252 -1.25 1.72 -1.24
C GLN A 252 -0.06 2.55 -1.73
N VAL A 253 -0.21 3.88 -1.72
CA VAL A 253 0.86 4.80 -2.11
C VAL A 253 2.10 4.62 -1.23
N MET A 254 3.26 4.59 -1.86
CA MET A 254 4.57 4.55 -1.21
C MET A 254 4.88 5.83 -0.41
N GLN A 255 5.95 5.80 0.38
CA GLN A 255 6.55 7.02 0.91
C GLN A 255 7.26 7.79 -0.21
N VAL A 256 6.93 9.07 -0.40
CA VAL A 256 7.52 9.89 -1.48
C VAL A 256 8.81 10.60 -1.07
N LEU A 257 9.05 10.82 0.23
CA LEU A 257 10.25 11.50 0.73
C LEU A 257 11.59 10.87 0.33
N PRO A 258 11.73 9.53 0.29
CA PRO A 258 12.98 8.88 -0.15
C PRO A 258 13.44 9.27 -1.56
N LEU A 259 12.55 9.82 -2.40
CA LEU A 259 12.87 10.38 -3.71
C LEU A 259 14.00 11.42 -3.65
N ARG A 260 14.13 12.16 -2.52
CA ARG A 260 15.19 13.15 -2.30
C ARG A 260 16.60 12.58 -2.43
N ASN A 261 16.75 11.26 -2.26
CA ASN A 261 18.03 10.58 -2.30
C ASN A 261 18.31 9.93 -3.67
N VAL A 262 17.33 9.93 -4.59
CA VAL A 262 17.47 9.37 -5.93
C VAL A 262 18.18 10.38 -6.81
N SER A 263 19.34 10.00 -7.34
CA SER A 263 20.13 10.86 -8.21
C SER A 263 20.88 10.05 -9.27
N LYS A 264 21.04 10.64 -10.45
CA LYS A 264 21.82 10.14 -11.57
C LYS A 264 22.59 11.28 -12.22
N PRO A 265 23.73 11.00 -12.85
CA PRO A 265 24.38 11.95 -13.73
C PRO A 265 23.45 12.37 -14.88
N GLY A 266 23.61 13.61 -15.36
CA GLY A 266 22.87 14.13 -16.51
C GLY A 266 21.73 15.07 -16.13
N LEU A 267 21.25 15.82 -17.12
CA LEU A 267 20.27 16.90 -16.92
C LEU A 267 18.84 16.37 -16.69
N LEU A 268 18.51 15.22 -17.27
CA LEU A 268 17.15 14.66 -17.21
C LEU A 268 16.72 14.29 -15.79
N CYS A 269 17.66 13.90 -14.94
CA CYS A 269 17.40 13.62 -13.53
C CYS A 269 16.84 14.85 -12.79
N ASN A 270 17.08 16.08 -13.26
CA ASN A 270 16.49 17.28 -12.66
C ASN A 270 15.00 17.46 -12.97
N LEU A 271 14.43 16.69 -13.91
CA LEU A 271 12.99 16.72 -14.19
C LEU A 271 12.18 16.27 -12.98
N ASN A 272 12.73 15.42 -12.09
CA ASN A 272 12.06 15.08 -10.84
C ASN A 272 11.68 16.31 -10.00
N LYS A 273 12.46 17.40 -10.04
CA LYS A 273 12.16 18.64 -9.32
C LYS A 273 10.94 19.37 -9.88
N ILE A 274 10.62 19.13 -11.15
CA ILE A 274 9.40 19.65 -11.78
C ILE A 274 8.24 18.71 -11.48
N PHE A 275 8.42 17.40 -11.70
CA PHE A 275 7.39 16.39 -11.43
C PHE A 275 6.97 16.33 -9.95
N CYS A 276 7.89 16.63 -9.02
CA CYS A 276 7.67 16.48 -7.58
C CYS A 276 8.33 17.60 -6.76
N SER A 277 8.03 18.85 -7.12
CA SER A 277 8.61 20.03 -6.48
C SER A 277 8.35 20.10 -4.97
N CYS A 278 7.18 19.65 -4.49
CA CYS A 278 6.84 19.70 -3.08
C CYS A 278 7.75 18.80 -2.22
N VAL A 279 8.28 17.71 -2.79
CA VAL A 279 9.23 16.82 -2.12
C VAL A 279 10.67 17.32 -2.26
N LEU A 280 11.07 17.74 -3.46
CA LEU A 280 12.48 17.99 -3.79
C LEU A 280 12.94 19.43 -3.54
N THR A 281 12.02 20.39 -3.66
CA THR A 281 12.27 21.82 -3.42
C THR A 281 11.22 22.38 -2.44
N PRO A 282 11.15 21.84 -1.20
CA PRO A 282 10.17 22.30 -0.22
C PRO A 282 10.45 23.75 0.17
N SER A 283 9.41 24.53 0.45
CA SER A 283 9.52 25.93 0.86
C SER A 283 10.19 26.11 2.23
N SER A 284 10.11 25.08 3.09
CA SER A 284 10.73 25.04 4.41
C SER A 284 10.87 23.60 4.91
N PRO A 285 11.69 23.32 5.94
CA PRO A 285 11.70 22.02 6.61
C PRO A 285 10.33 21.60 7.15
N ALA A 286 9.55 22.56 7.68
CA ALA A 286 8.20 22.31 8.18
C ALA A 286 7.25 21.82 7.07
N ALA A 287 7.35 22.39 5.87
CA ALA A 287 6.56 21.93 4.73
C ALA A 287 6.86 20.47 4.34
N LEU A 288 8.10 20.02 4.54
CA LEU A 288 8.49 18.63 4.28
C LEU A 288 7.94 17.68 5.37
N GLU A 289 7.91 18.11 6.63
CA GLU A 289 7.29 17.36 7.73
C GLU A 289 5.76 17.24 7.55
N GLU A 290 5.10 18.32 7.14
CA GLU A 290 3.67 18.34 6.79
C GLU A 290 3.38 17.36 5.65
N LEU A 291 4.22 17.34 4.61
CA LEU A 291 4.11 16.40 3.51
C LEU A 291 4.30 14.95 3.94
N GLU A 292 5.28 14.68 4.80
CA GLU A 292 5.48 13.34 5.36
C GLU A 292 4.24 12.88 6.14
N GLN A 293 3.64 13.79 6.90
CA GLN A 293 2.43 13.53 7.65
C GLN A 293 1.23 13.26 6.72
N LEU A 294 1.06 14.08 5.67
CA LEU A 294 0.03 13.89 4.65
C LEU A 294 0.16 12.53 3.94
N ASN A 295 1.37 12.13 3.59
CA ASN A 295 1.63 10.82 2.99
C ASN A 295 1.18 9.66 3.90
N LYS A 296 1.49 9.74 5.21
CA LYS A 296 1.04 8.76 6.21
C LYS A 296 -0.48 8.79 6.41
N ASP A 297 -1.08 9.96 6.28
CA ASP A 297 -2.52 10.14 6.41
C ASP A 297 -3.28 9.57 5.22
N TYR A 298 -2.73 9.65 3.99
CA TYR A 298 -3.25 8.92 2.82
C TYR A 298 -3.25 7.41 3.05
N GLN A 299 -2.12 6.88 3.52
CA GLN A 299 -1.98 5.45 3.83
C GLN A 299 -2.99 5.01 4.89
N ARG A 300 -3.08 5.73 6.02
CA ARG A 300 -4.02 5.43 7.10
C ARG A 300 -5.48 5.59 6.67
N GLY A 301 -5.76 6.55 5.79
CA GLY A 301 -7.08 6.79 5.23
C GLY A 301 -7.60 5.56 4.46
N LEU A 302 -6.78 4.98 3.58
CA LEU A 302 -7.14 3.76 2.85
C LEU A 302 -7.24 2.54 3.78
N GLU A 303 -6.35 2.42 4.77
CA GLU A 303 -6.45 1.37 5.80
C GLU A 303 -7.78 1.48 6.56
N THR A 304 -8.20 2.69 6.93
CA THR A 304 -9.46 2.95 7.65
C THR A 304 -10.66 2.64 6.77
N LEU A 305 -10.64 3.09 5.51
CA LEU A 305 -11.68 2.83 4.53
C LEU A 305 -11.91 1.32 4.40
N LEU A 306 -10.86 0.53 4.17
CA LEU A 306 -11.01 -0.90 3.99
C LEU A 306 -11.29 -1.62 5.30
N ALA A 307 -10.71 -1.22 6.44
CA ALA A 307 -11.00 -1.82 7.75
C ALA A 307 -12.47 -1.67 8.19
N SER A 308 -13.23 -0.74 7.60
CA SER A 308 -14.66 -0.57 7.85
C SER A 308 -15.52 -1.77 7.43
N GLY A 309 -15.03 -2.60 6.50
CA GLY A 309 -15.78 -3.72 5.95
C GLY A 309 -16.70 -3.37 4.78
N ARG A 310 -16.69 -2.11 4.32
CA ARG A 310 -17.58 -1.59 3.26
C ARG A 310 -17.67 -2.45 1.98
N TYR A 311 -16.58 -3.14 1.62
CA TYR A 311 -16.49 -3.94 0.39
C TYR A 311 -16.38 -5.46 0.65
N ASP A 312 -16.70 -5.91 1.87
CA ASP A 312 -16.59 -7.32 2.27
C ASP A 312 -17.94 -8.05 2.27
N HIS A 313 -19.03 -7.43 1.79
CA HIS A 313 -20.39 -7.96 1.90
C HIS A 313 -21.01 -8.32 0.53
N ASN A 314 -20.18 -8.52 -0.50
CA ASN A 314 -20.63 -8.84 -1.84
C ASN A 314 -19.78 -9.97 -2.45
N ASP A 315 -20.42 -11.08 -2.79
CA ASP A 315 -19.74 -12.21 -3.43
C ASP A 315 -19.25 -11.87 -4.85
N SER A 316 -19.81 -10.88 -5.53
CA SER A 316 -19.40 -10.47 -6.88
C SER A 316 -18.37 -9.34 -6.91
N PHE A 317 -17.98 -8.77 -5.75
CA PHE A 317 -17.09 -7.61 -5.70
C PHE A 317 -16.33 -7.53 -4.40
N THR A 318 -15.01 -7.37 -4.47
CA THR A 318 -14.18 -7.07 -3.29
C THR A 318 -13.06 -6.09 -3.61
N VAL A 319 -12.56 -5.43 -2.56
CA VAL A 319 -11.37 -4.58 -2.63
C VAL A 319 -10.39 -5.06 -1.59
N THR A 320 -9.17 -5.34 -2.03
CA THR A 320 -8.07 -5.79 -1.18
C THR A 320 -6.99 -4.73 -1.15
N LEU A 321 -6.52 -4.37 0.05
CA LEU A 321 -5.44 -3.41 0.20
C LEU A 321 -4.12 -4.14 -0.08
N GLN A 322 -3.31 -3.61 -0.99
CA GLN A 322 -1.99 -4.15 -1.27
C GLN A 322 -0.92 -3.16 -0.77
N PRO A 323 -0.46 -3.28 0.50
CA PRO A 323 0.56 -2.42 1.09
C PRO A 323 1.98 -2.73 0.62
N CYS A 324 2.15 -3.59 -0.39
CA CYS A 324 3.42 -4.12 -0.87
C CYS A 324 4.56 -3.10 -0.93
N ILE A 325 4.31 -1.86 -1.39
CA ILE A 325 5.31 -0.79 -1.51
C ILE A 325 5.18 0.36 -0.49
N ARG A 326 4.28 0.23 0.51
CA ARG A 326 3.94 1.33 1.45
C ARG A 326 5.17 1.94 2.13
N ASP A 327 6.05 1.08 2.64
CA ASP A 327 7.24 1.46 3.43
C ASP A 327 8.56 1.10 2.73
N THR A 328 8.52 0.92 1.42
CA THR A 328 9.65 0.44 0.65
C THR A 328 10.56 1.61 0.24
N LEU A 329 11.84 1.48 0.54
CA LEU A 329 12.86 2.46 0.22
C LEU A 329 13.56 2.17 -1.13
N PRO A 330 14.15 3.19 -1.77
CA PRO A 330 15.13 2.99 -2.82
C PRO A 330 16.34 2.20 -2.27
N PRO A 331 16.78 1.14 -2.96
CA PRO A 331 17.92 0.34 -2.51
C PRO A 331 19.21 1.13 -2.58
N THR A 332 20.17 0.78 -1.72
CA THR A 332 21.49 1.40 -1.70
C THR A 332 22.58 0.45 -2.21
N LEU A 333 23.50 0.99 -2.99
CA LEU A 333 24.74 0.34 -3.40
C LEU A 333 25.72 0.23 -2.20
N PRO A 334 26.78 -0.60 -2.30
CA PRO A 334 27.80 -0.72 -1.25
C PRO A 334 28.51 0.60 -0.90
N ASP A 335 28.51 1.58 -1.80
CA ASP A 335 29.07 2.92 -1.57
C ASP A 335 28.10 3.88 -0.83
N GLY A 336 26.92 3.40 -0.46
CA GLY A 336 25.90 4.14 0.28
C GLY A 336 24.99 5.02 -0.59
N LYS A 337 25.18 5.06 -1.91
CA LYS A 337 24.29 5.80 -2.82
C LYS A 337 23.09 4.96 -3.21
N VAL A 338 21.99 5.61 -3.57
CA VAL A 338 20.83 4.91 -4.14
C VAL A 338 21.22 4.23 -5.45
N ASP A 339 20.82 2.98 -5.63
CA ASP A 339 20.93 2.26 -6.89
C ASP A 339 19.95 2.86 -7.91
N GLY A 340 20.46 3.80 -8.71
CA GLY A 340 19.68 4.46 -9.74
C GLY A 340 19.11 3.53 -10.82
N SER A 341 19.58 2.28 -10.95
CA SER A 341 19.06 1.35 -11.97
C SER A 341 17.60 0.95 -11.75
N PHE A 342 17.02 1.23 -10.58
CA PHE A 342 15.59 1.05 -10.30
C PHE A 342 14.70 2.18 -10.83
N PHE A 343 15.28 3.30 -11.27
CA PHE A 343 14.55 4.50 -11.70
C PHE A 343 14.83 4.81 -13.17
N ALA A 344 13.94 5.53 -13.83
CA ALA A 344 14.12 6.06 -15.18
C ALA A 344 15.19 7.17 -15.22
N VAL A 345 15.45 7.76 -16.39
CA VAL A 345 16.44 8.87 -16.51
C VAL A 345 15.99 10.16 -15.84
N ASP A 346 14.70 10.29 -15.53
CA ASP A 346 14.14 11.43 -14.82
C ASP A 346 14.32 11.36 -13.29
N CYS A 347 14.86 10.25 -12.77
CA CYS A 347 15.03 10.01 -11.33
C CYS A 347 13.73 10.11 -10.52
N PHE A 348 12.59 9.85 -11.16
CA PHE A 348 11.26 9.93 -10.55
C PHE A 348 10.46 8.65 -10.79
N HIS A 349 10.29 8.26 -12.06
CA HIS A 349 9.57 7.04 -12.40
C HIS A 349 10.45 5.80 -12.23
N PHE A 350 9.82 4.64 -12.07
CA PHE A 350 10.54 3.37 -12.03
C PHE A 350 11.05 2.97 -13.41
N ALA A 351 12.27 2.44 -13.46
CA ALA A 351 12.75 1.69 -14.61
C ALA A 351 12.19 0.26 -14.59
N THR A 352 12.45 -0.53 -15.64
CA THR A 352 12.02 -1.94 -15.73
C THR A 352 12.33 -2.71 -14.45
N LYS A 353 13.54 -2.57 -13.91
CA LYS A 353 13.96 -3.21 -12.65
C LYS A 353 13.02 -2.91 -11.47
N GLY A 354 12.58 -1.65 -11.32
CA GLY A 354 11.62 -1.26 -10.29
C GLY A 354 10.23 -1.84 -10.53
N HIS A 355 9.76 -1.83 -11.79
CA HIS A 355 8.48 -2.44 -12.16
C HIS A 355 8.42 -3.94 -11.93
N GLU A 356 9.48 -4.69 -12.23
CA GLU A 356 9.55 -6.14 -12.03
C GLU A 356 9.50 -6.48 -10.53
N THR A 357 10.28 -5.79 -9.71
CA THR A 357 10.25 -5.95 -8.25
C THR A 357 8.87 -5.60 -7.68
N PHE A 358 8.27 -4.48 -8.12
CA PHE A 358 6.94 -4.08 -7.69
C PHE A 358 5.87 -5.11 -8.09
N THR A 359 5.98 -5.68 -9.28
CA THR A 359 5.09 -6.76 -9.74
C THR A 359 5.13 -7.96 -8.80
N SER A 360 6.32 -8.48 -8.49
CA SER A 360 6.45 -9.65 -7.61
C SER A 360 5.93 -9.36 -6.20
N MET A 361 6.16 -8.14 -5.69
CA MET A 361 5.63 -7.72 -4.39
C MET A 361 4.10 -7.62 -4.39
N LEU A 362 3.49 -7.09 -5.46
CA LEU A 362 2.03 -7.05 -5.63
C LEU A 362 1.43 -8.45 -5.71
N TRP A 363 2.02 -9.33 -6.52
CA TRP A 363 1.58 -10.72 -6.65
C TRP A 363 1.61 -11.44 -5.30
N ASN A 364 2.73 -11.35 -4.57
CA ASN A 364 2.87 -11.99 -3.27
C ASN A 364 1.80 -11.49 -2.28
N ASN A 365 1.52 -10.19 -2.26
CA ASN A 365 0.45 -9.63 -1.45
C ASN A 365 -0.95 -10.18 -1.80
N MET A 366 -1.23 -10.47 -3.06
CA MET A 366 -2.47 -11.15 -3.46
C MET A 366 -2.52 -12.62 -2.99
N MET A 367 -1.36 -13.27 -2.85
CA MET A 367 -1.19 -14.64 -2.36
C MET A 367 -0.98 -14.73 -0.84
N GLU A 368 -1.12 -13.62 -0.12
CA GLU A 368 -0.95 -13.55 1.33
C GLU A 368 -2.25 -13.12 2.03
N PRO A 369 -2.61 -13.76 3.16
CA PRO A 369 -3.83 -13.43 3.88
C PRO A 369 -3.81 -11.98 4.39
N GLU A 370 -5.00 -11.37 4.39
CA GLU A 370 -5.25 -10.05 4.95
C GLU A 370 -4.72 -9.94 6.40
N GLY A 371 -3.93 -8.91 6.66
CA GLY A 371 -3.25 -8.72 7.95
C GLY A 371 -1.91 -9.45 8.11
N ALA A 372 -1.52 -10.29 7.16
CA ALA A 372 -0.21 -10.94 7.09
C ALA A 372 0.58 -10.61 5.81
N LYS A 373 0.10 -9.65 5.02
CA LYS A 373 0.76 -9.17 3.79
C LYS A 373 2.16 -8.62 4.08
N THR A 374 3.13 -9.07 3.29
CA THR A 374 4.53 -8.68 3.39
C THR A 374 4.75 -7.28 2.81
N VAL A 375 5.60 -6.49 3.47
CA VAL A 375 6.10 -5.21 2.95
C VAL A 375 7.61 -5.27 3.03
N LEU A 376 8.28 -5.20 1.89
CA LEU A 376 9.74 -5.23 1.85
C LEU A 376 10.30 -3.86 2.23
N PRO A 377 11.41 -3.80 2.99
CA PRO A 377 12.01 -2.54 3.44
C PRO A 377 12.61 -1.75 2.28
N GLU A 378 12.96 -2.40 1.17
CA GLU A 378 13.56 -1.78 -0.02
C GLU A 378 13.21 -2.55 -1.29
N LEU A 379 13.34 -1.91 -2.45
CA LEU A 379 13.29 -2.63 -3.73
C LEU A 379 14.54 -3.51 -3.83
N ILE A 380 14.38 -4.76 -4.26
CA ILE A 380 15.47 -5.71 -4.37
C ILE A 380 15.60 -6.24 -5.80
N HIS A 381 16.82 -6.62 -6.17
CA HIS A 381 17.11 -7.32 -7.41
C HIS A 381 18.08 -8.48 -7.15
N PRO A 382 17.79 -9.72 -7.62
CA PRO A 382 16.60 -10.11 -8.37
C PRO A 382 15.28 -9.87 -7.59
N PRO A 383 14.13 -9.73 -8.28
CA PRO A 383 12.83 -9.56 -7.63
C PRO A 383 12.56 -10.65 -6.58
N PRO A 384 11.72 -10.40 -5.55
CA PRO A 384 11.40 -11.41 -4.56
C PRO A 384 10.78 -12.65 -5.22
N GLN A 385 11.09 -13.82 -4.65
CA GLN A 385 10.52 -15.07 -5.10
C GLN A 385 8.99 -15.02 -5.02
N LEU A 386 8.32 -15.49 -6.07
CA LEU A 386 6.86 -15.54 -6.11
C LEU A 386 6.33 -16.57 -5.11
N VAL A 387 5.31 -16.16 -4.35
CA VAL A 387 4.47 -17.09 -3.58
C VAL A 387 3.60 -17.85 -4.59
N CYS A 388 3.77 -19.16 -4.64
CA CYS A 388 3.05 -20.01 -5.58
C CYS A 388 1.72 -20.47 -4.99
N PRO A 389 0.60 -20.34 -5.73
CA PRO A 389 -0.66 -20.92 -5.30
C PRO A 389 -0.57 -22.44 -5.35
N SER A 390 -1.35 -23.11 -4.51
CA SER A 390 -1.43 -24.58 -4.43
C SER A 390 -2.87 -25.04 -4.28
N GLU A 391 -3.14 -26.34 -4.36
CA GLU A 391 -4.50 -26.85 -4.13
C GLU A 391 -4.97 -26.65 -2.67
N GLU A 392 -4.05 -26.53 -1.71
CA GLU A 392 -4.37 -26.21 -0.31
C GLU A 392 -4.70 -24.73 -0.09
N SER A 393 -4.08 -23.83 -0.86
CA SER A 393 -4.32 -22.39 -0.84
C SER A 393 -4.53 -21.85 -2.26
N PRO A 394 -5.65 -22.18 -2.91
CA PRO A 394 -5.82 -21.94 -4.35
C PRO A 394 -6.37 -20.55 -4.68
N TYR A 395 -6.83 -19.80 -3.69
CA TYR A 395 -7.61 -18.58 -3.90
C TYR A 395 -6.78 -17.31 -3.73
N LEU A 396 -7.15 -16.27 -4.47
CA LEU A 396 -6.74 -14.90 -4.17
C LEU A 396 -7.24 -14.54 -2.77
N TYR A 397 -6.36 -13.99 -1.93
CA TYR A 397 -6.74 -13.65 -0.57
C TYR A 397 -7.59 -12.38 -0.52
N THR A 398 -8.69 -12.50 0.20
CA THR A 398 -9.66 -11.47 0.55
C THR A 398 -9.87 -11.50 2.05
N ARG A 399 -10.54 -10.51 2.62
CA ARG A 399 -10.80 -10.54 4.07
C ARG A 399 -11.61 -11.77 4.50
N GLN A 400 -12.57 -12.23 3.69
CA GLN A 400 -13.43 -13.35 4.06
C GLN A 400 -12.69 -14.70 4.08
N ASN A 401 -11.74 -14.93 3.16
CA ASN A 401 -11.03 -16.21 3.06
C ASN A 401 -9.65 -16.21 3.75
N SER A 402 -9.22 -15.09 4.33
CA SER A 402 -7.95 -15.00 5.08
C SER A 402 -8.02 -15.60 6.50
N GLY A 403 -9.20 -16.09 6.90
CA GLY A 403 -9.48 -16.50 8.27
C GLY A 403 -9.55 -15.31 9.23
N THR A 404 -10.27 -15.45 10.34
CA THR A 404 -9.95 -14.64 11.51
C THR A 404 -8.62 -15.17 12.04
N ALA A 405 -7.66 -14.32 12.39
CA ALA A 405 -6.48 -14.79 13.12
C ALA A 405 -6.95 -15.44 14.42
N ALA A 406 -7.11 -16.77 14.41
CA ALA A 406 -7.53 -17.54 15.56
C ALA A 406 -6.48 -17.33 16.65
N ALA A 407 -6.92 -16.84 17.81
CA ALA A 407 -6.16 -16.63 19.03
C ALA A 407 -4.64 -16.39 18.85
N ALA A 408 -4.23 -15.19 18.40
CA ALA A 408 -2.82 -14.80 18.36
C ALA A 408 -2.19 -14.90 19.77
N SER A 409 -1.39 -15.95 20.03
CA SER A 409 -0.83 -16.23 21.35
C SER A 409 0.66 -16.59 21.28
N THR A 410 1.51 -15.89 22.04
CA THR A 410 2.93 -16.24 22.22
C THR A 410 3.20 -16.71 23.66
N THR A 411 4.00 -17.78 23.83
CA THR A 411 4.37 -18.31 25.16
C THR A 411 5.82 -18.78 25.22
N THR A 412 6.63 -18.32 26.20
CA THR A 412 7.97 -18.89 26.49
C THR A 412 8.14 -19.30 27.96
N LYS A 413 9.03 -20.28 28.21
CA LYS A 413 9.44 -20.74 29.55
C LYS A 413 10.97 -20.76 29.66
N GLY A 414 11.52 -20.29 30.78
CA GLY A 414 12.91 -20.60 31.19
C GLY A 414 14.06 -19.80 30.56
N SER A 415 13.84 -18.57 30.09
CA SER A 415 14.90 -17.72 29.52
C SER A 415 15.38 -16.64 30.50
N ALA A 416 16.66 -16.25 30.47
CA ALA A 416 17.17 -15.11 31.26
C ALA A 416 16.43 -13.79 30.93
N SER A 417 16.11 -13.57 29.65
CA SER A 417 15.33 -12.42 29.17
C SER A 417 14.30 -12.86 28.12
N SER A 418 13.09 -12.31 28.14
CA SER A 418 12.04 -12.63 27.17
C SER A 418 11.33 -11.40 26.65
N LEU A 419 11.25 -11.26 25.31
CA LEU A 419 10.47 -10.23 24.62
C LEU A 419 9.34 -10.88 23.81
N HIS A 420 8.11 -10.45 24.05
CA HIS A 420 6.91 -10.92 23.36
C HIS A 420 6.10 -9.74 22.83
N THR A 421 5.84 -9.75 21.52
CA THR A 421 4.97 -8.76 20.88
C THR A 421 3.90 -9.48 20.06
N VAL A 422 2.63 -9.24 20.38
CA VAL A 422 1.48 -9.68 19.59
C VAL A 422 0.86 -8.45 18.95
N LYS A 423 0.85 -8.40 17.61
CA LYS A 423 0.22 -7.33 16.82
C LYS A 423 -0.83 -7.97 15.89
N THR A 424 -2.10 -7.60 16.03
CA THR A 424 -3.20 -8.18 15.22
C THR A 424 -4.34 -7.19 15.02
N THR A 425 -4.95 -7.12 13.84
CA THR A 425 -6.04 -6.17 13.55
C THR A 425 -7.30 -6.53 14.33
N ALA A 426 -7.78 -7.77 14.19
CA ALA A 426 -8.92 -8.28 14.95
C ALA A 426 -8.63 -9.71 15.43
N SER A 427 -8.95 -10.00 16.69
CA SER A 427 -8.75 -11.34 17.25
C SER A 427 -9.76 -11.64 18.35
N THR A 428 -10.28 -12.86 18.39
CA THR A 428 -11.08 -13.32 19.54
C THR A 428 -10.26 -13.24 20.83
N THR A 429 -8.97 -13.62 20.80
CA THR A 429 -8.06 -13.58 21.95
C THR A 429 -6.62 -13.22 21.52
N ALA A 430 -6.06 -12.11 21.99
CA ALA A 430 -4.66 -11.77 21.74
C ALA A 430 -3.82 -11.92 23.02
N ARG A 431 -2.83 -12.82 23.08
CA ARG A 431 -2.17 -13.17 24.34
C ARG A 431 -0.63 -13.24 24.26
N ALA A 432 0.05 -12.61 25.21
CA ALA A 432 1.49 -12.76 25.41
C ALA A 432 1.75 -13.31 26.82
N THR A 433 2.44 -14.46 26.96
CA THR A 433 2.67 -15.12 28.26
C THR A 433 4.13 -15.55 28.48
N THR A 434 4.73 -15.30 29.66
CA THR A 434 6.01 -15.92 30.07
C THR A 434 5.94 -16.59 31.43
N LYS A 435 6.80 -17.60 31.63
CA LYS A 435 7.03 -18.22 32.95
C LYS A 435 8.53 -18.41 33.22
N GLY A 436 9.01 -17.97 34.39
CA GLY A 436 10.36 -18.28 34.89
C GLY A 436 11.49 -17.58 34.15
N SER A 437 11.40 -16.25 33.98
CA SER A 437 12.44 -15.45 33.30
C SER A 437 12.97 -14.34 34.21
N ALA A 438 14.25 -13.97 34.18
CA ALA A 438 14.75 -12.89 35.05
C ALA A 438 14.14 -11.52 34.65
N THR A 439 14.07 -11.21 33.35
CA THR A 439 13.43 -10.00 32.82
C THR A 439 12.44 -10.32 31.69
N SER A 440 11.23 -9.75 31.73
CA SER A 440 10.22 -9.99 30.69
C SER A 440 9.51 -8.73 30.19
N LEU A 441 9.37 -8.60 28.88
CA LEU A 441 8.61 -7.54 28.22
C LEU A 441 7.52 -8.15 27.34
N HIS A 442 6.27 -7.73 27.57
CA HIS A 442 5.10 -8.17 26.82
C HIS A 442 4.32 -6.99 26.25
N THR A 443 4.11 -6.97 24.95
CA THR A 443 3.29 -5.98 24.26
C THR A 443 2.19 -6.68 23.46
N VAL A 444 0.94 -6.33 23.72
CA VAL A 444 -0.21 -6.74 22.89
C VAL A 444 -0.82 -5.48 22.28
N LYS A 445 -0.80 -5.36 20.95
CA LYS A 445 -1.39 -4.24 20.21
C LYS A 445 -2.44 -4.78 19.23
N THR A 446 -3.69 -4.35 19.38
CA THR A 446 -4.78 -4.79 18.49
C THR A 446 -5.79 -3.68 18.19
N THR A 447 -6.57 -3.78 17.12
CA THR A 447 -7.66 -2.81 16.85
C THR A 447 -8.93 -3.26 17.56
N ALA A 448 -9.30 -4.54 17.46
CA ALA A 448 -10.45 -5.12 18.17
C ALA A 448 -10.12 -6.50 18.74
N SER A 449 -10.33 -6.70 20.05
CA SER A 449 -10.25 -8.04 20.64
C SER A 449 -11.13 -8.20 21.87
N THR A 450 -11.76 -9.37 22.04
CA THR A 450 -12.61 -9.59 23.22
C THR A 450 -11.76 -9.56 24.50
N THR A 451 -10.65 -10.30 24.57
CA THR A 451 -9.88 -10.49 25.80
C THR A 451 -8.35 -10.40 25.61
N PRO A 452 -7.80 -9.26 25.14
CA PRO A 452 -6.36 -9.13 24.95
C PRO A 452 -5.61 -9.18 26.29
N ARG A 453 -4.56 -9.99 26.38
CA ARG A 453 -3.90 -10.34 27.65
C ARG A 453 -2.38 -10.40 27.59
N ALA A 454 -1.70 -9.65 28.44
CA ALA A 454 -0.26 -9.78 28.69
C ALA A 454 -0.04 -10.39 30.09
N THR A 455 0.75 -11.47 30.23
CA THR A 455 0.91 -12.20 31.50
C THR A 455 2.32 -12.73 31.79
N THR A 456 2.82 -12.50 33.01
CA THR A 456 4.07 -13.13 33.49
C THR A 456 3.86 -13.89 34.81
N LYS A 457 4.59 -15.00 34.98
CA LYS A 457 4.72 -15.72 36.27
C LYS A 457 6.19 -16.00 36.61
N GLY A 458 6.67 -15.52 37.76
CA GLY A 458 7.98 -15.85 38.32
C GLY A 458 9.15 -15.13 37.63
N SER A 459 9.13 -13.79 37.60
CA SER A 459 10.19 -12.99 36.97
C SER A 459 10.76 -11.92 37.88
N ALA A 460 12.07 -11.63 37.88
CA ALA A 460 12.61 -10.57 38.73
C ALA A 460 12.05 -9.19 38.33
N SER A 461 12.01 -8.86 37.03
CA SER A 461 11.38 -7.64 36.51
C SER A 461 10.46 -7.92 35.32
N SER A 462 9.33 -7.21 35.25
CA SER A 462 8.34 -7.39 34.17
C SER A 462 7.69 -6.09 33.69
N LEU A 463 7.53 -5.93 32.37
CA LEU A 463 6.77 -4.85 31.74
C LEU A 463 5.69 -5.43 30.83
N HIS A 464 4.46 -4.96 31.00
CA HIS A 464 3.28 -5.40 30.26
C HIS A 464 2.51 -4.22 29.68
N THR A 465 2.34 -4.20 28.36
CA THR A 465 1.56 -3.19 27.65
C THR A 465 0.45 -3.87 26.85
N VAL A 466 -0.79 -3.44 27.05
CA VAL A 466 -1.94 -3.81 26.22
C VAL A 466 -2.52 -2.53 25.63
N LYS A 467 -2.53 -2.42 24.29
CA LYS A 467 -3.12 -1.30 23.55
C LYS A 467 -4.19 -1.82 22.60
N THR A 468 -5.43 -1.38 22.76
CA THR A 468 -6.56 -1.77 21.89
C THR A 468 -7.45 -0.58 21.54
N THR A 469 -8.24 -0.63 20.46
CA THR A 469 -9.26 0.41 20.19
C THR A 469 -10.58 0.00 20.84
N ALA A 470 -11.01 -1.26 20.67
CA ALA A 470 -12.21 -1.81 21.29
C ALA A 470 -11.94 -3.18 21.93
N SER A 471 -12.44 -3.41 23.16
CA SER A 471 -12.33 -4.72 23.84
C SER A 471 -13.33 -4.91 24.97
N THR A 472 -13.77 -6.14 25.26
CA THR A 472 -14.56 -6.38 26.48
C THR A 472 -13.67 -6.29 27.71
N THR A 473 -12.60 -7.11 27.81
CA THR A 473 -11.81 -7.23 29.06
C THR A 473 -10.29 -7.24 28.84
N PRO A 474 -9.66 -6.11 28.46
CA PRO A 474 -8.22 -6.04 28.25
C PRO A 474 -7.46 -6.17 29.57
N ARG A 475 -6.42 -7.03 29.62
CA ARG A 475 -5.76 -7.40 30.87
C ARG A 475 -4.23 -7.46 30.83
N ALA A 476 -3.57 -6.74 31.74
CA ALA A 476 -2.14 -6.90 32.03
C ALA A 476 -1.94 -7.56 33.40
N THR A 477 -1.14 -8.62 33.52
CA THR A 477 -1.07 -9.43 34.76
C THR A 477 0.31 -9.98 35.11
N THR A 478 0.78 -9.76 36.34
CA THR A 478 1.99 -10.43 36.86
C THR A 478 1.72 -11.22 38.14
N LYS A 479 2.39 -12.37 38.29
CA LYS A 479 2.44 -13.14 39.54
C LYS A 479 3.89 -13.48 39.92
N GLY A 480 4.34 -13.04 41.10
CA GLY A 480 5.65 -13.41 41.67
C GLY A 480 6.82 -12.68 41.01
N SER A 481 6.87 -11.34 41.10
CA SER A 481 7.93 -10.54 40.48
C SER A 481 8.50 -9.47 41.40
N ALA A 482 9.81 -9.20 41.44
CA ALA A 482 10.34 -8.15 42.31
C ALA A 482 9.84 -6.76 41.89
N THR A 483 9.87 -6.45 40.59
CA THR A 483 9.40 -5.17 40.02
C THR A 483 8.47 -5.38 38.82
N SER A 484 7.32 -4.71 38.79
CA SER A 484 6.36 -4.85 37.68
C SER A 484 5.74 -3.52 37.22
N LEU A 485 5.65 -3.32 35.90
CA LEU A 485 4.94 -2.19 35.27
C LEU A 485 3.86 -2.70 34.32
N HIS A 486 2.65 -2.18 34.48
CA HIS A 486 1.48 -2.57 33.69
C HIS A 486 0.78 -1.35 33.09
N THR A 487 0.65 -1.33 31.76
CA THR A 487 -0.09 -0.31 31.02
C THR A 487 -1.21 -0.96 30.21
N VAL A 488 -2.44 -0.48 30.40
CA VAL A 488 -3.60 -0.81 29.55
C VAL A 488 -4.14 0.49 28.96
N LYS A 489 -4.14 0.62 27.64
CA LYS A 489 -4.70 1.76 26.90
C LYS A 489 -5.77 1.27 25.94
N THR A 490 -7.00 1.76 26.10
CA THR A 490 -8.13 1.39 25.23
C THR A 490 -9.00 2.59 24.89
N THR A 491 -9.72 2.59 23.76
CA THR A 491 -10.70 3.66 23.47
C THR A 491 -12.05 3.30 24.11
N ALA A 492 -12.55 2.08 23.88
CA ALA A 492 -13.78 1.57 24.49
C ALA A 492 -13.55 0.20 25.14
N SER A 493 -13.96 0.04 26.40
CA SER A 493 -13.94 -1.27 27.05
C SER A 493 -14.96 -1.46 28.17
N THR A 494 -15.47 -2.67 28.42
CA THR A 494 -16.34 -2.88 29.58
C THR A 494 -15.52 -2.87 30.89
N THR A 495 -14.46 -3.68 30.98
CA THR A 495 -13.70 -3.87 32.23
C THR A 495 -12.17 -3.95 32.03
N PRO A 496 -11.48 -2.83 31.74
CA PRO A 496 -10.03 -2.84 31.56
C PRO A 496 -9.30 -3.05 32.90
N ARG A 497 -8.32 -3.98 32.93
CA ARG A 497 -7.70 -4.44 34.18
C ARG A 497 -6.17 -4.54 34.15
N ALA A 498 -5.51 -3.89 35.10
CA ALA A 498 -4.08 -4.07 35.38
C ALA A 498 -3.87 -4.69 36.77
N THR A 499 -3.21 -5.85 36.86
CA THR A 499 -3.12 -6.60 38.13
C THR A 499 -1.77 -7.21 38.46
N THR A 500 -1.36 -7.08 39.72
CA THR A 500 -0.17 -7.77 40.25
C THR A 500 -0.47 -8.58 41.50
N LYS A 501 0.14 -9.77 41.63
CA LYS A 501 0.12 -10.59 42.85
C LYS A 501 1.53 -11.01 43.27
N GLY A 502 1.95 -10.65 44.48
CA GLY A 502 3.24 -11.07 45.05
C GLY A 502 4.43 -10.35 44.43
N SER A 503 4.46 -9.02 44.49
CA SER A 503 5.56 -8.22 43.91
C SER A 503 6.12 -7.20 44.88
N ALA A 504 7.44 -6.98 44.94
CA ALA A 504 7.98 -6.00 45.89
C ALA A 504 7.54 -4.58 45.53
N THR A 505 7.66 -4.18 44.26
CA THR A 505 7.27 -2.85 43.74
C THR A 505 6.42 -2.97 42.47
N SER A 506 5.31 -2.23 42.37
CA SER A 506 4.43 -2.27 41.19
C SER A 506 3.84 -0.91 40.77
N LEU A 507 3.74 -0.66 39.46
CA LEU A 507 3.05 0.50 38.89
C LEU A 507 1.99 0.04 37.88
N HIS A 508 0.78 0.58 38.02
CA HIS A 508 -0.37 0.28 37.17
C HIS A 508 -0.94 1.55 36.54
N THR A 509 -1.06 1.54 35.21
CA THR A 509 -1.75 2.60 34.44
C THR A 509 -2.87 2.01 33.59
N VAL A 510 -4.10 2.49 33.78
CA VAL A 510 -5.24 2.18 32.91
C VAL A 510 -5.79 3.49 32.34
N LYS A 511 -5.77 3.65 31.02
CA LYS A 511 -6.33 4.81 30.32
C LYS A 511 -7.42 4.36 29.35
N THR A 512 -8.62 4.90 29.49
CA THR A 512 -9.77 4.57 28.63
C THR A 512 -10.65 5.79 28.34
N THR A 513 -11.24 5.86 27.15
CA THR A 513 -12.18 6.93 26.77
C THR A 513 -13.60 6.60 27.22
N ALA A 514 -14.03 5.34 27.08
CA ALA A 514 -15.32 4.86 27.58
C ALA A 514 -15.15 3.52 28.33
N SER A 515 -15.64 3.43 29.57
CA SER A 515 -15.63 2.17 30.34
C SER A 515 -16.68 2.11 31.43
N THR A 516 -17.19 0.91 31.71
CA THR A 516 -18.13 0.70 32.83
C THR A 516 -17.42 0.51 34.16
N THR A 517 -16.28 -0.21 34.21
CA THR A 517 -15.49 -0.39 35.45
C THR A 517 -13.97 -0.56 35.22
N PRO A 518 -13.19 0.53 35.07
CA PRO A 518 -11.73 0.42 34.99
C PRO A 518 -11.12 0.00 36.34
N ARG A 519 -10.14 -0.92 36.34
CA ARG A 519 -9.58 -1.45 37.61
C ARG A 519 -8.06 -1.64 37.57
N ALA A 520 -7.36 -1.00 38.51
CA ALA A 520 -5.97 -1.29 38.85
C ALA A 520 -5.92 -1.93 40.25
N THR A 521 -5.32 -3.12 40.40
CA THR A 521 -5.30 -3.81 41.71
C THR A 521 -3.99 -4.53 42.00
N THR A 522 -3.53 -4.43 43.24
CA THR A 522 -2.38 -5.14 43.78
C THR A 522 -2.78 -6.06 44.94
N LYS A 523 -2.11 -7.20 45.08
CA LYS A 523 -2.24 -8.08 46.26
C LYS A 523 -0.88 -8.63 46.68
N GLY A 524 -0.47 -8.34 47.90
CA GLY A 524 0.83 -8.76 48.45
C GLY A 524 2.00 -8.03 47.79
N SER A 525 1.96 -6.70 47.81
CA SER A 525 3.07 -5.85 47.36
C SER A 525 3.56 -4.94 48.48
N ALA A 526 4.86 -4.68 48.54
CA ALA A 526 5.44 -3.80 49.56
C ALA A 526 5.22 -2.32 49.21
N THR A 527 5.32 -1.97 47.93
CA THR A 527 5.05 -0.62 47.41
C THR A 527 4.28 -0.68 46.09
N SER A 528 3.19 0.09 45.98
CA SER A 528 2.40 0.14 44.73
C SER A 528 1.80 1.49 44.43
N LEU A 529 1.83 1.89 43.16
CA LEU A 529 1.19 3.10 42.64
C LEU A 529 0.17 2.75 41.55
N HIS A 530 -0.99 3.41 41.58
CA HIS A 530 -2.10 3.18 40.64
C HIS A 530 -2.53 4.49 39.98
N SER A 531 -2.72 4.46 38.67
CA SER A 531 -3.30 5.54 37.88
C SER A 531 -4.41 5.00 36.99
N THR A 532 -5.62 5.53 37.15
CA THR A 532 -6.78 5.20 36.32
C THR A 532 -7.37 6.50 35.76
N GLY A 533 -7.42 6.63 34.43
CA GLY A 533 -8.00 7.79 33.75
C GLY A 533 -9.17 7.40 32.86
N LEU A 534 -10.32 8.06 33.06
CA LEU A 534 -11.53 7.97 32.24
C LEU A 534 -11.83 9.36 31.67
N SER A 535 -11.87 9.51 30.35
CA SER A 535 -12.22 10.78 29.69
C SER A 535 -13.67 10.73 29.19
N ALA A 536 -14.64 10.78 30.10
CA ALA A 536 -16.06 10.92 29.76
C ALA A 536 -16.74 11.91 30.72
N ALA A 537 -17.36 12.95 30.16
CA ALA A 537 -18.20 13.89 30.90
C ALA A 537 -19.57 13.24 31.15
N SER A 538 -19.78 12.62 32.31
CA SER A 538 -21.10 12.35 32.89
C SER A 538 -20.97 11.87 34.35
N LEU A 539 -21.75 12.50 35.23
CA LEU A 539 -21.94 12.20 36.65
C LEU A 539 -22.25 10.71 36.90
N MET A 540 -21.58 10.07 37.88
CA MET A 540 -22.23 9.13 38.82
C MET A 540 -21.43 8.98 40.12
N LEU A 541 -22.16 8.93 41.24
CA LEU A 541 -21.67 8.85 42.62
C LEU A 541 -20.87 7.55 42.91
N LEU A 542 -19.77 7.67 43.65
CA LEU A 542 -19.04 6.57 44.28
C LEU A 542 -19.49 6.39 45.73
N PRO A 543 -19.76 5.16 46.20
CA PRO A 543 -19.74 4.86 47.63
C PRO A 543 -18.30 4.55 48.06
N LEU A 544 -17.79 5.32 49.03
CA LEU A 544 -16.55 5.03 49.75
C LEU A 544 -16.81 3.93 50.80
N VAL A 545 -16.02 2.84 50.77
CA VAL A 545 -15.91 1.92 51.90
C VAL A 545 -14.46 1.45 52.09
N GLY A 546 -13.92 1.74 53.28
CA GLY A 546 -12.91 0.93 53.99
C GLY A 546 -11.46 1.46 53.95
N LEU A 547 -11.07 2.36 54.87
CA LEU A 547 -10.51 2.12 56.22
C LEU A 547 -9.01 1.82 56.27
N LEU A 548 -8.25 2.85 56.66
CA LEU A 548 -6.89 2.80 57.19
C LEU A 548 -6.86 2.08 58.55
N ARG A 549 -5.84 1.25 58.78
CA ARG A 549 -5.15 1.13 60.07
C ARG A 549 -3.64 0.96 59.83
N TRP A 550 -2.89 1.58 60.73
CA TRP A 550 -1.47 1.92 60.71
C TRP A 550 -0.53 0.73 60.58
#